data_AF-A0A3D0WCE3-F1
#
_entry.id   AF-A0A3D0WCE3-F1
#
_cell.length_a   1.000
_cell.length_b   1.000
_cell.length_c   1.000
_cell.angle_alpha   90.00
_cell.angle_beta   90.00
_cell.angle_gamma   90.00
#
_symmetry.space_group_name_H-M   'P 1'
#
loop_
_entity.id
_entity.type
_entity.pdbx_description
1 polymer ?
#
loop_
_entity_poly.entity_id
_entity_poly.type
_entity_poly.pdbx_seq_one_letter_code
_entity_poly.pdbx_strand_id
1 'polypeptide(L)' 'GGMIPKVETCVAAVEAGVDAAVILDGRVPHAMLLEIFTRQGVGTLVRR' A
#
# COMPACT_ATOMS: atom_id res chain seq x y z
N GLY A 1 5.76 12.64 -11.11
CA GLY A 1 4.55 13.12 -10.43
C GLY A 1 3.43 12.09 -10.38
N GLY A 2 3.69 10.85 -9.97
CA GLY A 2 2.66 9.79 -9.89
C GLY A 2 2.25 9.41 -8.47
N MET A 3 2.90 9.97 -7.44
CA MET A 3 2.66 9.57 -6.04
C MET A 3 1.42 10.24 -5.45
N ILE A 4 1.14 11.50 -5.80
CA ILE A 4 -0.06 12.22 -5.34
C ILE A 4 -1.34 11.42 -5.63
N PRO A 5 -1.63 11.01 -6.89
CA PRO A 5 -2.86 10.26 -7.17
C PRO A 5 -2.90 8.87 -6.51
N LYS A 6 -1.73 8.24 -6.27
CA LYS A 6 -1.65 6.96 -5.55
C LYS A 6 -2.06 7.14 -4.09
N VAL A 7 -1.55 8.19 -3.44
CA VAL A 7 -1.89 8.51 -2.04
C VAL A 7 -3.35 8.92 -1.92
N GLU A 8 -3.86 9.78 -2.80
CA GLU A 8 -5.28 10.18 -2.82
C GLU A 8 -6.22 8.97 -2.94
N THR A 9 -5.88 8.00 -3.81
CA THR A 9 -6.66 6.76 -3.95
C THR A 9 -6.63 5.91 -2.69
N CYS A 10 -5.45 5.75 -2.06
CA CYS A 10 -5.32 5.00 -0.81
C CYS A 10 -6.11 5.66 0.34
N VAL A 11 -6.06 6.99 0.45
CA VAL A 11 -6.83 7.76 1.44
C VAL A 11 -8.33 7.57 1.22
N ALA A 12 -8.81 7.76 -0.01
CA ALA A 12 -10.22 7.58 -0.33
C ALA A 12 -10.71 6.15 0.00
N ALA A 13 -9.89 5.12 -0.23
CA ALA A 13 -10.23 3.73 0.09
C ALA A 13 -10.40 3.49 1.59
N VAL A 14 -9.47 3.98 2.43
CA VAL A 14 -9.57 3.82 3.89
C VAL A 14 -10.67 4.70 4.49
N GLU A 15 -10.99 5.84 3.87
CA GLU A 15 -12.15 6.65 4.22
C GLU A 15 -13.47 5.94 3.89
N ALA A 16 -13.52 5.20 2.77
CA ALA A 16 -14.68 4.42 2.35
C ALA A 16 -14.89 3.10 3.12
N GLY A 17 -14.03 2.78 4.10
CA GLY A 17 -14.21 1.64 5.02
C GLY A 17 -13.30 0.45 4.75
N VAL A 18 -12.29 0.57 3.89
CA VAL A 18 -11.23 -0.45 3.78
C VAL A 18 -10.31 -0.36 5.00
N ASP A 19 -9.97 -1.50 5.61
CA ASP A 19 -9.13 -1.53 6.82
C ASP A 19 -7.74 -0.90 6.62
N ALA A 20 -7.12 -1.17 5.47
CA ALA A 20 -5.84 -0.60 5.09
C ALA A 20 -5.59 -0.68 3.57
N ALA A 21 -4.75 0.21 3.07
CA ALA A 21 -4.24 0.19 1.70
C ALA A 21 -2.70 0.25 1.69
N VAL A 22 -2.05 -0.45 0.76
CA VAL A 22 -0.59 -0.50 0.67
C VAL A 22 -0.11 -0.09 -0.71
N ILE A 23 0.87 0.82 -0.77
CA ILE A 23 1.60 1.14 -2.01
C ILE A 23 2.89 0.32 -2.03
N LEU A 24 3.01 -0.59 -3.01
CA LEU A 24 4.17 -1.48 -3.18
C LEU A 24 5.19 -0.93 -4.20
N ASP A 25 6.48 -1.22 -3.99
CA ASP A 25 7.52 -1.05 -5.02
C ASP A 25 7.50 -2.25 -5.98
N GLY A 26 6.93 -2.03 -7.17
CA GLY A 26 6.81 -3.07 -8.21
C GLY A 26 8.13 -3.57 -8.80
N ARG A 27 9.28 -2.96 -8.45
CA ARG A 27 10.61 -3.43 -8.87
C ARG A 27 11.15 -4.54 -7.97
N VAL A 28 10.61 -4.70 -6.76
CA VAL A 28 11.03 -5.73 -5.81
C VAL A 28 10.39 -7.07 -6.24
N PRO A 29 11.18 -8.11 -6.53
CA PRO A 29 10.65 -9.43 -6.84
C PRO A 29 9.77 -9.94 -5.70
N HIS A 30 8.59 -10.45 -6.05
CA HIS A 30 7.63 -10.99 -5.08
C HIS A 30 7.14 -9.98 -4.02
N ALA A 31 7.16 -8.67 -4.30
CA ALA A 31 6.76 -7.62 -3.36
C ALA A 31 5.41 -7.90 -2.65
N MET A 32 4.43 -8.43 -3.38
CA MET A 32 3.12 -8.79 -2.82
C MET A 32 3.22 -9.90 -1.76
N LEU A 33 4.02 -10.94 -2.01
CA LEU A 33 4.21 -12.03 -1.06
C LEU A 33 4.99 -11.54 0.17
N LEU A 34 6.01 -10.71 -0.05
CA LEU A 34 6.80 -10.12 1.04
C LEU A 34 5.93 -9.22 1.93
N GLU A 35 5.02 -8.45 1.35
CA GLU A 35 4.09 -7.61 2.11
C GLU A 35 3.14 -8.43 2.98
N ILE A 36 2.56 -9.50 2.44
CA ILE A 36 1.52 -10.27 3.13
C ILE A 36 2.13 -11.23 4.15
N PHE A 37 3.27 -11.86 3.83
CA PHE A 37 3.81 -12.98 4.59
C PHE A 37 5.04 -12.66 5.44
N THR A 38 5.46 -11.39 5.51
CA THR A 38 6.54 -10.96 6.40
C THR A 38 6.08 -9.85 7.34
N ARG A 39 6.61 -9.83 8.57
CA ARG A 39 6.28 -8.78 9.55
C ARG A 39 6.81 -7.40 9.15
N GLN A 40 7.91 -7.37 8.39
CA GLN A 40 8.54 -6.11 8.01
C GLN A 40 7.77 -5.41 6.89
N GLY A 41 7.16 -6.19 5.98
CA GLY A 41 6.60 -5.65 4.74
C GLY A 41 7.66 -5.03 3.84
N VAL A 42 7.23 -4.60 2.65
CA VAL A 42 8.06 -3.87 1.66
C VAL A 42 7.33 -2.69 1.02
N GLY A 43 6.11 -2.39 1.47
CA GLY A 43 5.31 -1.27 1.00
C GLY A 43 5.20 -0.09 1.98
N THR A 44 4.41 0.90 1.57
CA THR A 44 3.93 1.98 2.45
C THR A 44 2.48 1.70 2.82
N LEU A 45 2.23 1.47 4.11
CA LEU A 45 0.92 1.20 4.67
C LEU A 45 0.16 2.50 4.98
N VAL A 46 -1.08 2.58 4.50
CA VAL A 46 -2.05 3.63 4.81
C VAL A 46 -3.20 2.98 5.57
N ARG A 47 -3.54 3.52 6.75
CA ARG A 47 -4.65 3.08 7.61
C ARG A 47 -5.24 4.27 8.34
N ARG A 48 -6.48 4.15 8.84
CA ARG A 48 -7.04 5.13 9.79
C ARG A 48 -6.30 5.12 11.13
#